data_AF-A0A411ZH35-F1
#
_entry.id   AF-A0A411ZH35-F1
#
_cell.length_a   1.000
_cell.length_b   1.000
_cell.length_c   1.000
_cell.angle_alpha   90.00
_cell.angle_beta   90.00
_cell.angle_gamma   90.00
#
_symmetry.space_group_name_H-M   'P 1'
#
loop_
_entity.id
_entity.type
_entity.pdbx_description
1 polymer ?
#
loop_
_entity_poly.entity_id
_entity_poly.type
_entity_poly.pdbx_seq_one_letter_code
_entity_poly.pdbx_strand_id
1 'polypeptide(L)' 'MKTRMHITFILLAISFIIIAFTGICMDFKILILPKTLSKPLHIYLGYFMIILVIIHLIDNRRWIKNIFK' A
#
# COMPACT_ATOMS: atom_id res chain seq x y z
N MET A 1 -17.87 7.45 5.83
CA MET A 1 -16.81 7.85 4.85
C MET A 1 -15.48 8.15 5.53
N LYS A 2 -15.45 8.98 6.58
CA LYS A 2 -14.23 9.26 7.37
C LYS A 2 -13.52 7.99 7.89
N THR A 3 -14.27 7.04 8.45
CA THR A 3 -13.75 5.74 8.92
C THR A 3 -13.12 4.91 7.80
N ARG A 4 -13.76 4.87 6.62
CA ARG A 4 -13.25 4.12 5.46
C ARG A 4 -11.93 4.73 4.93
N MET A 5 -11.81 6.06 4.90
CA MET A 5 -10.55 6.74 4.53
C MET A 5 -9.42 6.47 5.51
N HIS A 6 -9.71 6.43 6.81
CA HIS A 6 -8.73 6.06 7.83
C HIS A 6 -8.27 4.61 7.65
N ILE A 7 -9.18 3.68 7.37
CA ILE A 7 -8.84 2.27 7.11
C ILE A 7 -7.96 2.15 5.86
N THR A 8 -8.35 2.78 4.74
CA THR A 8 -7.55 2.71 3.51
C THR A 8 -6.18 3.36 3.68
N PHE A 9 -6.09 4.45 4.47
CA PHE A 9 -4.82 5.08 4.82
C PHE A 9 -3.91 4.15 5.65
N ILE A 10 -4.45 3.49 6.68
CA ILE A 10 -3.69 2.54 7.51
C ILE A 10 -3.19 1.37 6.65
N LEU A 11 -4.04 0.81 5.78
CA LEU A 11 -3.65 -0.26 4.86
C LEU A 11 -2.57 0.18 3.87
N LEU A 12 -2.64 1.41 3.37
CA LEU A 12 -1.60 2.03 2.53
C LEU A 12 -0.27 2.14 3.27
N ALA A 13 -0.27 2.65 4.49
CA ALA A 13 0.93 2.79 5.30
C ALA A 13 1.59 1.43 5.58
N ILE A 14 0.81 0.42 5.94
CA ILE A 14 1.31 -0.94 6.16
C ILE A 14 1.89 -1.51 4.87
N SER A 15 1.17 -1.41 3.75
CA SER A 15 1.63 -1.91 2.45
C SER A 15 2.94 -1.25 2.03
N PHE A 16 3.05 0.06 2.23
CA PHE A 16 4.26 0.83 1.93
C PHE A 16 5.47 0.34 2.74
N ILE A 17 5.31 0.12 4.06
CA ILE A 17 6.39 -0.38 4.92
C ILE A 17 6.86 -1.76 4.46
N ILE A 18 5.93 -2.66 4.10
CA ILE A 18 6.28 -4.01 3.65
C ILE A 18 6.99 -3.97 2.28
N ILE A 19 6.54 -3.11 1.36
CA ILE A 19 7.20 -2.91 0.05
C ILE A 19 8.61 -2.36 0.22
N ALA A 20 8.78 -1.34 1.08
CA ALA A 20 10.09 -0.76 1.37
C ALA A 20 11.04 -1.81 1.97
N PHE A 21 10.57 -2.57 2.96
CA PHE A 21 11.33 -3.64 3.58
C PHE A 21 11.74 -4.72 2.57
N THR A 22 10.80 -5.20 1.76
CA THR A 22 11.08 -6.24 0.76
C THR A 22 12.00 -5.74 -0.35
N GLY A 23 11.92 -4.47 -0.74
CA GLY A 23 12.87 -3.83 -1.66
C GLY A 23 14.29 -3.84 -1.11
N ILE A 24 14.47 -3.36 0.13
CA ILE A 24 15.77 -3.35 0.82
C ILE A 24 16.33 -4.78 0.94
N CYS A 25 15.51 -5.76 1.36
CA CYS A 25 15.97 -7.14 1.48
C CYS A 25 16.45 -7.72 0.13
N MET A 26 15.78 -7.37 -0.97
CA MET A 26 16.18 -7.82 -2.31
C MET A 26 17.48 -7.17 -2.78
N ASP A 27 17.64 -5.86 -2.59
CA ASP A 27 18.82 -5.10 -3.04
C ASP A 27 20.08 -5.48 -2.26
N PHE A 28 19.98 -5.56 -0.94
CA PHE A 28 21.11 -5.89 -0.07
C PHE A 28 21.33 -7.40 0.10
N LYS A 29 20.57 -8.24 -0.62
CA LYS A 29 20.61 -9.72 -0.55
C LYS A 29 20.51 -10.24 0.90
N ILE A 30 19.75 -9.54 1.74
CA ILE A 30 19.61 -9.89 3.15
C ILE A 30 18.83 -11.20 3.23
N LEU A 31 19.45 -12.25 3.79
CA LEU A 31 18.92 -13.62 3.81
C LEU A 31 17.79 -13.82 4.85
N ILE A 32 16.89 -12.85 4.99
CA ILE A 32 15.70 -12.97 5.87
C ILE A 32 14.58 -13.71 5.14
N LEU A 33 14.44 -13.51 3.83
CA LEU A 33 13.45 -14.18 2.99
C LEU A 33 14.12 -14.80 1.75
N PRO A 34 13.71 -16.00 1.31
CA PRO A 34 14.21 -16.57 0.06
C PRO A 34 13.82 -15.68 -1.12
N LYS A 35 14.76 -15.43 -2.03
CA LYS A 35 14.55 -14.58 -3.22
C LYS A 35 13.39 -15.01 -4.10
N THR A 36 13.12 -16.32 -4.12
CA THR A 36 12.00 -16.92 -4.85
C THR A 36 10.65 -16.47 -4.31
N LEU A 37 10.58 -16.04 -3.04
CA LEU A 37 9.38 -15.54 -2.38
C LEU A 37 9.35 -14.01 -2.29
N SER A 38 10.50 -13.36 -2.08
CA SER A 38 10.56 -11.89 -1.90
C SER A 38 10.12 -11.14 -3.15
N LYS A 39 10.55 -11.59 -4.34
CA LYS A 39 10.25 -10.94 -5.62
C LYS A 39 8.75 -10.98 -5.96
N PRO A 40 8.07 -12.14 -5.96
CA PRO A 40 6.63 -12.15 -6.20
C PRO A 40 5.87 -11.38 -5.11
N LEU A 41 6.27 -11.49 -3.84
CA LEU A 41 5.60 -10.80 -2.74
C LEU A 41 5.68 -9.27 -2.91
N HIS A 42 6.85 -8.73 -3.26
CA HIS A 42 7.02 -7.30 -3.54
C HIS A 42 6.15 -6.84 -4.72
N ILE A 43 6.10 -7.61 -5.80
CA ILE A 43 5.31 -7.29 -7.00
C ILE A 43 3.81 -7.31 -6.69
N TYR A 44 3.30 -8.36 -6.04
CA TYR A 44 1.88 -8.46 -5.70
C TYR A 44 1.44 -7.37 -4.72
N LEU A 45 2.27 -7.06 -3.72
CA LEU A 45 2.01 -5.93 -2.82
C LEU A 45 2.04 -4.59 -3.56
N GLY A 46 2.94 -4.42 -4.54
CA GLY A 46 2.96 -3.25 -5.41
C GLY A 46 1.62 -3.05 -6.14
N TYR A 47 1.10 -4.10 -6.78
CA TYR A 47 -0.22 -4.05 -7.42
C TYR A 47 -1.35 -3.77 -6.43
N PHE A 48 -1.32 -4.41 -5.26
CA PHE A 48 -2.29 -4.16 -4.20
C PHE A 48 -2.26 -2.70 -3.72
N MET A 49 -1.06 -2.12 -3.56
CA MET A 49 -0.90 -0.72 -3.16
C MET A 49 -1.47 0.24 -4.19
N ILE A 50 -1.28 -0.02 -5.50
CA ILE A 50 -1.89 0.80 -6.57
C ILE A 50 -3.42 0.80 -6.44
N ILE A 51 -4.04 -0.35 -6.21
CA ILE A 51 -5.49 -0.46 -6.01
C ILE A 51 -5.93 0.35 -4.78
N LEU A 52 -5.21 0.24 -3.67
CA LEU A 52 -5.50 0.99 -2.46
C LEU A 52 -5.39 2.51 -2.67
N VAL A 53 -4.37 2.98 -3.40
CA VAL A 53 -4.23 4.41 -3.76
C VAL A 53 -5.47 4.89 -4.52
N ILE A 54 -5.90 4.15 -5.54
CA ILE A 54 -7.09 4.51 -6.34
C ILE A 54 -8.33 4.62 -5.44
N ILE A 55 -8.55 3.64 -4.57
CA ILE A 55 -9.69 3.64 -3.62
C ILE A 55 -9.59 4.85 -2.68
N HIS A 56 -8.41 5.12 -2.13
CA HIS A 56 -8.19 6.24 -1.20
C HIS A 56 -8.46 7.60 -1.87
N LEU A 57 -8.03 7.79 -3.12
CA LEU A 57 -8.30 9.00 -3.89
C LEU A 57 -9.80 9.18 -4.18
N ILE A 58 -10.50 8.11 -4.55
CA ILE A 58 -11.96 8.16 -4.77
C ILE A 58 -12.69 8.55 -3.48
N ASP A 59 -12.29 7.97 -2.35
CA ASP A 59 -12.92 8.26 -1.06
C ASP A 59 -12.66 9.69 -0.60
N ASN A 60 -11.42 10.19 -0.75
CA ASN A 60 -11.08 11.59 -0.48
C ASN A 60 -11.90 12.54 -1.36
N ARG A 61 -12.00 12.26 -2.67
CA ARG A 61 -12.81 13.08 -3.58
C ARG A 61 -14.27 13.14 -3.14
N ARG A 62 -14.85 12.00 -2.75
CA ARG A 62 -16.24 11.94 -2.25
C ARG A 62 -16.39 12.72 -0.93
N TRP A 63 -15.40 12.65 -0.04
CA TRP A 63 -15.39 13.38 1.21
C TRP A 63 -15.33 14.89 1.05
N ILE A 64 -14.42 15.40 0.22
CA ILE A 64 -14.35 16.82 -0.13
C ILE A 64 -15.69 17.30 -0.69
N LYS A 65 -16.26 16.56 -1.67
CA LYS A 65 -17.56 16.90 -2.24
C LYS A 65 -18.70 16.94 -1.23
N ASN A 66 -18.65 16.14 -0.16
CA ASN A 66 -19.70 16.14 0.86
C ASN A 66 -19.52 17.25 1.91
N ILE A 67 -18.36 17.90 1.99
CA ILE A 67 -18.12 19.03 2.90
C ILE A 67 -18.51 20.36 2.25
N PHE A 68 -18.19 20.52 0.96
CA PHE A 68 -18.41 21.77 0.23
C PHE A 68 -19.75 21.80 -0.53
N LYS A 69 -20.70 20.95 -0.14
CA LYS A 69 -22.04 20.88 -0.72
C LYS A 69 -23.05 21.19 0.38
#